data_AF-A0A920TE38-F1
#
_entry.id   AF-A0A920TE38-F1
#
_cell.length_a   1.000
_cell.length_b   1.000
_cell.length_c   1.000
_cell.angle_alpha   90.00
_cell.angle_beta   90.00
_cell.angle_gamma   90.00
#
_symmetry.space_group_name_H-M   'P 1'
#
loop_
_entity.id
_entity.type
_entity.pdbx_description
1 polymer ?
#
loop_
_entity_poly.entity_id
_entity_poly.type
_entity_poly.pdbx_seq_one_letter_code
_entity_poly.pdbx_strand_id
1 'polypeptide(L)'
;MLMPGYGNTGPYKDYRSMGMAIDAITGHSHLRGYPELDHSSNSLVHHPDAVAGVHGVAALSTALIHKTRTGIGQFIDMSQAESFMTHLGEIFLEYQMTGEPREDMETEVLTLHHREYINVRAKTNGFQ
;
A
#
# COMPACT_ATOMS: atom_id res chain seq x y z
N MET A 1 -10.17 4.02 -19.87
CA MET A 1 -9.63 4.08 -18.49
C MET A 1 -8.28 4.77 -18.57
N LEU A 2 -8.03 5.71 -17.67
CA LEU A 2 -6.72 6.28 -17.42
C LEU A 2 -6.23 5.79 -16.04
N MET A 3 -4.92 5.59 -15.92
CA MET A 3 -4.28 5.21 -14.67
C MET A 3 -2.95 5.96 -14.47
N PRO A 4 -2.99 7.29 -14.31
CA PRO A 4 -1.80 8.07 -13.99
C PRO A 4 -1.32 7.78 -12.57
N GLY A 5 -0.05 8.04 -12.27
CA GLY A 5 0.49 7.86 -10.92
C GLY A 5 -0.27 8.64 -9.86
N TYR A 6 -0.52 9.93 -10.12
CA TYR A 6 -1.05 10.88 -9.13
C TYR A 6 -2.45 11.43 -9.48
N GLY A 7 -3.14 10.83 -10.45
CA GLY A 7 -4.43 11.34 -10.95
C GLY A 7 -4.27 12.34 -12.12
N ASN A 8 -5.34 12.59 -12.87
CA ASN A 8 -5.33 13.65 -13.91
C ASN A 8 -5.76 15.02 -13.36
N THR A 9 -6.00 15.13 -12.06
CA THR A 9 -6.37 16.37 -11.37
C THR A 9 -5.47 16.60 -10.16
N GLY A 10 -5.53 17.80 -9.58
CA GLY A 10 -4.71 18.15 -8.43
C GLY A 10 -3.28 18.62 -8.78
N PRO A 11 -2.47 18.93 -7.76
CA PRO A 11 -1.18 19.60 -7.93
C PRO A 11 -0.11 18.72 -8.58
N TYR A 12 -0.25 17.39 -8.49
CA TYR A 12 0.75 16.43 -8.98
C TYR A 12 0.40 15.80 -10.33
N LYS A 13 -0.67 16.25 -10.99
CA LYS A 13 -1.17 15.63 -12.24
C LYS A 13 -0.16 15.56 -13.38
N ASP A 14 0.79 16.50 -13.43
CA ASP A 14 1.80 16.58 -14.50
C ASP A 14 3.14 15.94 -14.10
N TYR A 15 3.22 15.33 -12.91
CA TYR A 15 4.45 14.71 -12.40
C TYR A 15 4.60 13.30 -12.97
N ARG A 16 5.84 12.95 -13.34
CA ARG A 16 6.17 11.59 -13.78
C ARG A 16 6.23 10.65 -12.59
N SER A 17 5.64 9.48 -12.73
CA SER A 17 5.65 8.44 -11.71
C SER A 17 6.28 7.13 -12.22
N MET A 18 6.85 6.40 -11.27
CA MET A 18 7.29 5.01 -11.38
C MET A 18 7.04 4.36 -10.00
N GLY A 19 7.10 3.03 -9.87
CA GLY A 19 6.79 2.32 -8.63
C GLY A 19 7.47 2.92 -7.39
N MET A 20 8.78 3.21 -7.46
CA MET A 20 9.53 3.88 -6.37
C MET A 20 8.94 5.23 -5.96
N ALA A 21 8.50 6.03 -6.94
CA ALA A 21 7.95 7.37 -6.69
C ALA A 21 6.54 7.29 -6.08
N ILE A 22 5.78 6.23 -6.40
CA ILE A 22 4.48 5.97 -5.77
C ILE A 22 4.67 5.45 -4.33
N ASP A 23 5.62 4.55 -4.11
CA ASP A 23 5.98 4.09 -2.75
C ASP A 23 6.41 5.27 -1.87
N ALA A 24 7.23 6.18 -2.42
CA ALA A 24 7.69 7.34 -1.68
C ALA A 24 6.56 8.33 -1.36
N ILE A 25 5.73 8.72 -2.35
CA ILE A 25 4.69 9.74 -2.11
C ILE A 25 3.62 9.25 -1.14
N THR A 26 3.37 7.94 -1.10
CA THR A 26 2.36 7.35 -0.21
C THR A 26 2.90 7.10 1.20
N GLY A 27 4.20 7.33 1.43
CA GLY A 27 4.86 7.03 2.71
C GLY A 27 5.20 5.55 2.90
N HIS A 28 4.86 4.69 1.92
CA HIS A 28 5.08 3.25 2.01
C HIS A 28 6.57 2.88 2.11
N SER A 29 7.45 3.62 1.42
CA SER A 29 8.90 3.40 1.51
C SER A 29 9.44 3.51 2.95
N HIS A 30 8.87 4.41 3.75
CA HIS A 30 9.25 4.61 5.15
C HIS A 30 8.74 3.43 5.99
N LEU A 31 7.43 3.13 5.87
CA LEU A 31 6.73 2.14 6.68
C LEU A 31 7.20 0.68 6.51
N ARG A 32 7.92 0.34 5.44
CA ARG A 32 8.34 -1.05 5.13
C ARG A 32 9.83 -1.31 5.27
N GLY A 33 10.60 -0.26 5.55
CA GLY A 33 12.05 -0.35 5.72
C GLY A 33 12.44 -0.81 7.12
N TYR A 34 13.68 -1.25 7.25
CA TYR A 34 14.29 -1.46 8.56
C TYR A 34 14.86 -0.13 9.05
N PRO A 35 14.61 0.29 10.31
CA PRO A 35 15.05 1.59 10.84
C PRO A 35 16.55 1.84 10.71
N GLU A 36 17.36 0.77 10.83
CA GLU A 36 18.81 0.83 10.75
C GLU A 36 19.38 0.82 9.32
N LEU A 37 18.54 0.60 8.31
CA LEU A 37 18.95 0.51 6.91
C LEU A 37 18.42 1.70 6.09
N ASP A 38 19.21 2.12 5.12
CA ASP A 38 18.77 3.15 4.17
C ASP A 38 17.60 2.64 3.32
N HIS A 39 16.66 3.53 2.94
CA HIS A 39 15.50 3.16 2.13
C HIS A 39 15.86 2.54 0.76
N SER A 40 17.09 2.75 0.25
CA SER A 40 17.58 2.06 -0.95
C SER A 40 17.74 0.55 -0.77
N SER A 41 17.78 0.06 0.47
CA SER A 41 17.77 -1.37 0.80
C SER A 41 16.40 -2.03 0.69
N ASN A 42 15.33 -1.23 0.55
CA ASN A 42 13.98 -1.74 0.34
C ASN A 42 13.92 -2.59 -0.94
N SER A 43 13.09 -3.64 -0.90
CA SER A 43 12.86 -4.48 -2.07
C SER A 43 12.34 -3.64 -3.25
N LEU A 44 12.86 -3.93 -4.44
CA LEU A 44 12.48 -3.34 -5.73
C LEU A 44 11.10 -3.81 -6.23
N VAL A 45 10.38 -4.60 -5.42
CA VAL A 45 8.98 -4.96 -5.67
C VAL A 45 8.09 -3.86 -5.10
N HIS A 46 7.42 -3.13 -5.98
CA HIS A 46 6.54 -2.02 -5.64
C HIS A 46 5.11 -2.51 -5.45
N HIS A 47 4.68 -2.66 -4.19
CA HIS A 47 3.34 -3.10 -3.84
C HIS A 47 2.21 -2.23 -4.45
N PRO A 48 2.33 -0.89 -4.54
CA PRO A 48 1.32 -0.04 -5.17
C PRO A 48 0.99 -0.40 -6.61
N ASP A 49 1.97 -0.89 -7.39
CA ASP A 49 1.74 -1.30 -8.79
C ASP A 49 0.79 -2.50 -8.86
N ALA A 50 0.96 -3.48 -7.97
CA ALA A 50 0.09 -4.64 -7.88
C ALA A 50 -1.33 -4.25 -7.43
N VAL A 51 -1.44 -3.38 -6.42
CA VAL A 51 -2.74 -2.88 -5.92
C VAL A 51 -3.49 -2.12 -7.00
N ALA A 52 -2.80 -1.21 -7.72
CA ALA A 52 -3.39 -0.47 -8.83
C ALA A 52 -3.90 -1.40 -9.94
N GLY A 53 -3.18 -2.50 -10.24
CA GLY A 53 -3.64 -3.52 -11.18
C GLY A 53 -4.96 -4.17 -10.76
N VAL A 54 -5.06 -4.61 -9.50
CA VAL A 54 -6.27 -5.25 -8.96
C VAL A 54 -7.45 -4.26 -8.93
N HIS A 55 -7.25 -3.04 -8.42
CA HIS A 55 -8.28 -2.01 -8.41
C HIS A 55 -8.71 -1.63 -9.83
N GLY A 56 -7.79 -1.60 -10.78
CA GLY A 56 -8.10 -1.33 -12.19
C GLY A 56 -9.03 -2.36 -12.80
N VAL A 57 -8.78 -3.65 -12.54
CA VAL A 57 -9.67 -4.74 -12.98
C VAL A 57 -11.04 -4.64 -12.30
N ALA A 58 -11.08 -4.34 -11.00
CA ALA A 58 -12.34 -4.17 -10.28
C ALA A 58 -13.16 -2.99 -10.81
N ALA A 59 -12.52 -1.84 -11.04
CA ALA A 59 -13.16 -0.65 -11.59
C ALA A 59 -13.69 -0.89 -13.00
N LEU A 60 -12.89 -1.53 -13.88
CA LEU A 60 -13.31 -1.87 -15.24
C LEU A 60 -14.49 -2.85 -15.23
N SER A 61 -14.43 -3.89 -14.40
CA SER A 61 -15.51 -4.88 -14.26
C SER A 61 -16.80 -4.21 -13.77
N THR A 62 -16.70 -3.31 -12.79
CA THR A 62 -17.82 -2.52 -12.28
C THR A 62 -18.44 -1.65 -13.37
N ALA A 63 -17.61 -0.96 -14.17
CA ALA A 63 -18.09 -0.13 -15.26
C ALA A 63 -18.77 -0.95 -16.38
N LEU A 64 -18.29 -2.17 -16.67
CA LEU A 64 -18.91 -3.08 -17.63
C LEU A 64 -20.27 -3.60 -17.13
N ILE A 65 -20.37 -3.95 -15.85
CA ILE A 65 -21.63 -4.33 -15.21
C ILE A 65 -22.62 -3.16 -15.26
N HIS A 66 -22.16 -1.95 -14.93
CA HIS A 66 -22.97 -0.74 -15.01
C HIS A 66 -23.51 -0.54 -16.43
N LYS A 67 -22.63 -0.58 -17.45
CA LYS A 67 -23.01 -0.45 -18.87
C LYS A 67 -24.02 -1.50 -19.31
N THR A 68 -23.86 -2.74 -18.87
CA THR A 68 -24.80 -3.83 -19.20
C THR A 68 -26.19 -3.58 -18.63
N ARG A 69 -26.28 -2.97 -17.44
CA ARG A 69 -27.55 -2.70 -16.75
C ARG A 69 -28.24 -1.42 -17.23
N THR A 70 -27.48 -0.40 -17.60
CA THR A 70 -28.01 0.95 -17.88
C THR A 70 -27.89 1.36 -19.34
N GLY A 71 -27.07 0.67 -20.13
CA GLY A 71 -26.67 1.10 -21.47
C GLY A 71 -25.61 2.21 -21.50
N ILE A 72 -25.25 2.77 -20.34
CA ILE A 72 -24.37 3.95 -20.22
C ILE A 72 -22.97 3.50 -19.80
N GLY A 73 -21.94 3.89 -20.57
CA GLY A 73 -20.55 3.64 -20.21
C GLY A 73 -20.02 4.61 -19.15
N GLN A 74 -18.92 4.25 -18.49
CA GLN A 74 -18.23 5.13 -17.54
C GLN A 74 -16.79 5.39 -17.98
N PHE A 75 -16.35 6.62 -17.79
CA PHE A 75 -14.94 6.97 -17.86
C PHE A 75 -14.31 6.76 -16.49
N ILE A 76 -13.21 6.01 -16.44
CA ILE A 76 -12.46 5.70 -15.22
C ILE A 76 -11.16 6.51 -15.26
N ASP A 77 -10.98 7.36 -14.26
CA ASP A 77 -9.73 8.04 -13.92
C ASP A 77 -9.32 7.58 -12.53
N MET A 78 -8.16 6.93 -12.42
CA MET A 78 -7.72 6.29 -11.18
C MET A 78 -6.25 6.60 -10.92
N SER A 79 -5.96 7.31 -9.83
CA SER A 79 -4.58 7.48 -9.37
C SER A 79 -4.03 6.17 -8.79
N GLN A 80 -2.82 5.79 -9.17
CA GLN A 80 -2.11 4.67 -8.53
C GLN A 80 -1.83 4.94 -7.04
N ALA A 81 -1.44 6.18 -6.70
CA ALA A 81 -1.19 6.58 -5.32
C ALA A 81 -2.46 6.53 -4.45
N GLU A 82 -3.56 7.13 -4.90
CA GLU A 82 -4.83 7.09 -4.14
C GLU A 82 -5.37 5.66 -4.01
N SER A 83 -5.22 4.85 -5.08
CA SER A 83 -5.56 3.44 -5.06
C SER A 83 -4.81 2.68 -3.96
N PHE A 84 -3.55 3.03 -3.70
CA PHE A 84 -2.75 2.37 -2.67
C PHE A 84 -3.09 2.80 -1.25
N MET A 85 -3.54 4.05 -1.04
CA MET A 85 -3.84 4.60 0.29
C MET A 85 -4.85 3.77 1.10
N THR A 86 -5.69 2.97 0.45
CA THR A 86 -6.61 2.05 1.14
C THR A 86 -5.89 1.00 2.00
N HIS A 87 -4.62 0.71 1.71
CA HIS A 87 -3.79 -0.23 2.48
C HIS A 87 -3.13 0.42 3.69
N LEU A 88 -3.18 1.75 3.82
CA LEU A 88 -2.57 2.52 4.89
C LEU A 88 -3.61 3.02 5.92
N GLY A 89 -4.82 2.47 5.91
CA GLY A 89 -5.92 2.92 6.77
C GLY A 89 -5.59 2.89 8.26
N GLU A 90 -4.91 1.84 8.73
CA GLU A 90 -4.46 1.73 10.12
C GLU A 90 -3.50 2.86 10.51
N ILE A 91 -2.57 3.20 9.62
CA ILE A 91 -1.55 4.24 9.83
C ILE A 91 -2.20 5.61 9.95
N PHE A 92 -3.17 5.91 9.08
CA PHE A 92 -3.91 7.16 9.14
C PHE A 92 -4.75 7.27 10.42
N LEU A 93 -5.37 6.17 10.84
CA LEU A 93 -6.16 6.13 12.08
C LEU A 93 -5.28 6.31 13.32
N GLU A 94 -4.11 5.67 13.36
CA GLU A 94 -3.15 5.85 14.44
C GLU A 94 -2.73 7.32 14.55
N TYR A 95 -2.31 7.94 13.45
CA TYR A 95 -1.95 9.36 13.43
C TYR A 95 -3.10 10.26 13.89
N GLN A 96 -4.34 9.96 13.49
CA GLN A 96 -5.52 10.71 13.95
C GLN A 96 -5.78 10.57 15.46
N MET A 97 -5.44 9.42 16.05
CA MET A 97 -5.66 9.15 17.47
C MET A 97 -4.52 9.68 18.36
N THR A 98 -3.28 9.59 17.90
CA THR A 98 -2.08 9.93 18.69
C THR A 98 -1.57 11.34 18.41
N GLY A 99 -1.78 11.85 17.20
CA GLY A 99 -1.14 13.07 16.69
C GLY A 99 0.31 12.87 16.25
N GLU A 100 0.86 11.66 16.40
CA GLU A 100 2.25 11.33 16.14
C GLU A 100 2.35 10.34 14.97
N PRO A 101 3.27 10.55 14.00
CA PRO A 101 3.45 9.63 12.90
C PRO A 101 4.01 8.29 13.41
N ARG A 102 3.59 7.19 12.78
CA ARG A 102 4.16 5.86 13.07
C ARG A 102 5.65 5.85 12.72
N GLU A 103 6.47 5.41 13.67
CA GLU A 103 7.90 5.17 13.46
C GLU A 103 8.12 3.94 12.58
N ASP A 104 9.29 3.86 11.95
CA ASP A 104 9.71 2.72 11.14
C ASP A 104 9.49 1.39 11.88
N MET A 105 9.15 0.33 11.15
CA MET A 105 8.79 -0.96 11.74
C MET A 105 9.94 -1.50 12.60
N GLU A 106 9.86 -1.33 13.92
CA GLU A 106 10.67 -2.12 14.84
C GLU A 106 10.28 -3.60 14.70
N THR A 107 11.30 -4.45 14.70
CA THR A 107 11.24 -5.91 14.49
C THR A 107 10.17 -6.65 15.34
N GLU A 108 9.66 -6.04 16.41
CA GLU A 108 8.64 -6.62 17.29
C GLU A 108 7.25 -6.81 16.63
N VAL A 109 6.82 -5.94 15.71
CA VAL A 109 5.45 -6.01 15.14
C VAL A 109 5.28 -7.23 14.21
N LEU A 110 6.34 -7.63 13.50
CA LEU A 110 6.38 -8.86 12.70
C LEU A 110 6.24 -10.12 13.58
N THR A 111 6.66 -10.04 14.84
CA THR A 111 6.60 -11.17 15.77
C THR A 111 5.18 -11.41 16.27
N LEU A 112 4.36 -10.36 16.41
CA LEU A 112 2.99 -10.49 16.90
C LEU A 112 2.04 -11.11 15.87
N HIS A 113 2.17 -10.78 14.58
CA HIS A 113 1.33 -11.39 13.54
C HIS A 113 1.77 -12.82 13.13
N HIS A 114 3.02 -13.21 13.38
CA HIS A 114 3.50 -14.56 13.06
C HIS A 114 3.32 -15.56 14.22
N ARG A 115 3.11 -15.09 15.46
CA ARG A 115 2.95 -15.94 16.65
C ARG A 115 1.56 -16.59 16.80
N GLU A 116 0.55 -16.13 16.08
CA GLU A 116 -0.81 -16.69 16.19
C GLU A 116 -1.03 -17.98 15.36
N TYR A 117 -0.09 -18.38 14.47
CA TYR A 117 -0.31 -19.50 13.54
C TYR A 117 0.65 -20.70 13.65
N ILE A 118 1.70 -20.67 14.49
CA ILE A 118 2.60 -21.83 14.65
C ILE A 118 2.80 -22.16 16.13
N ASN A 119 1.83 -22.88 16.70
CA ASN A 119 2.04 -23.71 17.87
C ASN A 119 2.86 -24.94 17.46
N VAL A 120 4.18 -24.81 17.36
CA VAL A 120 5.08 -25.97 17.44
C VAL A 120 6.04 -25.73 18.59
N ARG A 121 5.74 -26.38 19.71
CA ARG A 121 6.63 -26.51 20.87
C ARG A 121 7.99 -27.03 20.40
N ALA A 122 9.03 -26.22 20.57
CA ALA A 122 10.37 -26.73 20.85
C ALA A 122 10.79 -26.16 22.20
N LYS A 123 10.51 -26.91 23.27
CA LYS A 123 11.22 -26.78 24.53
C LYS A 123 12.66 -27.23 24.28
N THR A 124 13.62 -26.34 24.50
CA THR A 124 14.93 -26.76 25.00
C THR A 124 15.31 -25.79 26.11
N ASN A 125 15.16 -26.28 27.33
CA ASN A 125 15.70 -25.66 28.54
C ASN A 125 17.20 -25.44 28.37
N GLY A 126 17.70 -24.33 28.90
CA GLY A 126 19.12 -24.02 28.92
C GLY A 126 19.97 -25.11 29.56
N PHE A 127 21.23 -25.14 29.15
CA PHE A 127 22.34 -25.58 29.98
C PHE A 127 23.53 -24.66 29.70
N GLN A 128 24.32 -24.48 30.76
CA GLN A 128 25.60 -23.79 30.82
C GLN A 128 26.59 -24.24 29.76
#